data_AF-A0A946AEZ3-F1
#
_entry.id   AF-A0A946AEZ3-F1
#
_cell.length_a   1.000
_cell.length_b   1.000
_cell.length_c   1.000
_cell.angle_alpha   90.00
_cell.angle_beta   90.00
_cell.angle_gamma   90.00
#
_symmetry.space_group_name_H-M   'P 1'
#
loop_
_entity.id
_entity.type
_entity.pdbx_description
1 polymer ?
#
loop_
_entity_poly.entity_id
_entity_poly.type
_entity_poly.pdbx_seq_one_letter_code
_entity_poly.pdbx_strand_id
1 'polypeptide(L)'
;AVSTHEGEERLAADVHRKIARSIPGLLTVIVPRHADRGDAIETDLTDRGFGVVRRSRNELPGPQADIFLGDSMGEMGLYLRLGNPVFVGKSLLHEGGHNPREPALLGRAVLFGPHMENFIQAANDLMAASGAIQVADAATLAALVGRLLQDAEAVAAMGAAGQARAEADASGILDAVYRALAPVVEAKG
;
A
#
# COMPACT_ATOMS: atom_id res chain seq x y z
N ALA A 1 0.56 -5.12 -0.87
CA ALA A 1 -0.09 -4.36 -1.95
C ALA A 1 -1.50 -4.01 -1.52
N VAL A 2 -1.87 -2.73 -1.53
CA VAL A 2 -3.16 -2.25 -1.01
C VAL A 2 -3.98 -1.54 -2.07
N SER A 3 -5.31 -1.64 -1.97
CA SER A 3 -6.25 -1.08 -2.93
C SER A 3 -5.99 -1.55 -4.36
N THR A 4 -5.66 -2.84 -4.53
CA THR A 4 -5.34 -3.41 -5.85
C THR A 4 -6.56 -3.49 -6.76
N HIS A 5 -6.31 -3.36 -8.05
CA HIS A 5 -7.28 -3.52 -9.14
C HIS A 5 -6.91 -4.71 -10.01
N GLU A 6 -7.79 -5.06 -10.95
CA GLU A 6 -7.65 -6.25 -11.80
C GLU A 6 -6.26 -6.38 -12.43
N GLY A 7 -5.63 -7.55 -12.26
CA GLY A 7 -4.29 -7.83 -12.76
C GLY A 7 -3.17 -7.42 -11.80
N GLU A 8 -3.38 -6.44 -10.92
CA GLU A 8 -2.35 -6.05 -9.94
C GLU A 8 -2.16 -7.11 -8.84
N GLU A 9 -3.18 -7.92 -8.55
CA GLU A 9 -3.03 -9.07 -7.65
C GLU A 9 -2.07 -10.11 -8.24
N ARG A 10 -2.20 -10.38 -9.55
CA ARG A 10 -1.28 -11.28 -10.26
C ARG A 10 0.14 -10.73 -10.24
N LEU A 11 0.29 -9.43 -10.51
CA LEU A 11 1.55 -8.71 -10.50
C LEU A 11 2.21 -8.77 -9.13
N ALA A 12 1.47 -8.53 -8.04
CA ALA A 12 1.98 -8.62 -6.68
C ALA A 12 2.46 -10.05 -6.35
N ALA A 13 1.75 -11.07 -6.81
CA ALA A 13 2.15 -12.46 -6.64
C ALA A 13 3.41 -12.82 -7.48
N ASP A 14 3.56 -12.25 -8.68
CA ASP A 14 4.80 -12.41 -9.46
C ASP A 14 6.00 -11.74 -8.81
N VAL A 15 5.80 -10.54 -8.26
CA VAL A 15 6.80 -9.85 -7.43
C VAL A 15 7.19 -10.75 -6.27
N HIS A 16 6.23 -11.27 -5.50
CA HIS A 16 6.46 -12.22 -4.42
C HIS A 16 7.33 -13.40 -4.86
N ARG A 17 6.94 -14.10 -5.92
CA ARG A 17 7.67 -15.29 -6.41
C ARG A 17 9.13 -14.97 -6.75
N LYS A 18 9.38 -13.79 -7.33
CA LYS A 18 10.72 -13.35 -7.72
C LYS A 18 11.61 -13.11 -6.50
N ILE A 19 11.06 -12.58 -5.41
CA ILE A 19 11.82 -12.19 -4.21
C ILE A 19 11.84 -13.25 -3.11
N ALA A 20 10.84 -14.14 -3.03
CA ALA A 20 10.70 -15.16 -1.99
C ALA A 20 11.90 -16.13 -1.92
N ARG A 21 12.58 -16.35 -3.06
CA ARG A 21 13.81 -17.15 -3.12
C ARG A 21 14.95 -16.60 -2.25
N SER A 22 14.95 -15.29 -2.01
CA SER A 22 15.98 -14.59 -1.25
C SER A 22 15.54 -14.20 0.15
N ILE A 23 14.27 -14.44 0.51
CA ILE A 23 13.65 -14.00 1.76
C ILE A 23 12.80 -15.17 2.30
N PRO A 24 13.40 -16.08 3.08
CA PRO A 24 12.68 -17.18 3.69
C PRO A 24 11.54 -16.67 4.59
N GLY A 25 10.35 -17.27 4.46
CA GLY A 25 9.18 -16.90 5.26
C GLY A 25 8.50 -15.59 4.83
N LEU A 26 8.80 -15.09 3.63
CA LEU A 26 8.09 -13.94 3.08
C LEU A 26 6.59 -14.23 2.96
N LEU A 27 5.77 -13.37 3.55
CA LEU A 27 4.32 -13.35 3.36
C LEU A 27 3.94 -12.04 2.66
N THR A 28 3.17 -12.12 1.57
CA THR A 28 2.67 -10.94 0.87
C THR A 28 1.20 -10.70 1.18
N VAL A 29 0.90 -9.54 1.76
CA VAL A 29 -0.48 -9.09 1.99
C VAL A 29 -1.00 -8.41 0.73
N ILE A 30 -2.13 -8.89 0.19
CA ILE A 30 -2.85 -8.30 -0.94
C ILE A 30 -4.22 -7.85 -0.45
N VAL A 31 -4.58 -6.60 -0.68
CA VAL A 31 -5.86 -6.02 -0.27
C VAL A 31 -6.56 -5.46 -1.52
N PRO A 32 -7.52 -6.19 -2.11
CA PRO A 32 -8.25 -5.71 -3.27
C PRO A 32 -9.12 -4.51 -2.91
N ARG A 33 -9.29 -3.58 -3.86
CA ARG A 33 -10.21 -2.44 -3.66
C ARG A 33 -11.67 -2.91 -3.52
N HIS A 34 -12.01 -4.02 -4.16
CA HIS A 34 -13.33 -4.63 -4.18
C HIS A 34 -13.24 -6.02 -3.54
N ALA A 35 -13.69 -6.13 -2.29
CA ALA A 35 -13.56 -7.34 -1.47
C ALA A 35 -14.33 -8.54 -2.05
N ASP A 36 -15.41 -8.28 -2.80
CA ASP A 36 -16.22 -9.28 -3.51
C ASP A 36 -15.43 -10.07 -4.56
N ARG A 37 -14.26 -9.58 -4.99
CA ARG A 37 -13.36 -10.29 -5.92
C ARG A 37 -12.54 -11.40 -5.25
N GLY A 38 -12.68 -11.61 -3.94
CA GLY A 38 -11.83 -12.52 -3.17
C GLY A 38 -11.78 -13.95 -3.71
N ASP A 39 -12.93 -14.53 -4.10
CA ASP A 39 -12.99 -15.90 -4.65
C ASP A 39 -12.23 -16.02 -5.98
N ALA A 40 -12.38 -15.03 -6.86
CA ALA A 40 -11.74 -15.02 -8.17
C ALA A 40 -10.22 -14.82 -8.04
N ILE A 41 -9.78 -13.96 -7.12
CA ILE A 41 -8.36 -13.72 -6.83
C ILE A 41 -7.72 -14.97 -6.23
N GLU A 42 -8.37 -15.60 -5.23
CA GLU A 42 -7.88 -16.82 -4.61
C GLU A 42 -7.71 -17.94 -5.64
N THR A 43 -8.76 -18.23 -6.42
CA THR A 43 -8.73 -19.26 -7.46
C THR A 43 -7.56 -19.03 -8.42
N ASP A 44 -7.43 -17.81 -8.93
CA ASP A 44 -6.36 -17.48 -9.86
C ASP A 44 -4.95 -17.64 -9.27
N LEU A 45 -4.73 -17.21 -8.03
CA LEU A 45 -3.43 -17.31 -7.40
C LEU A 45 -3.11 -18.76 -7.02
N THR A 46 -4.09 -19.55 -6.58
CA THR A 46 -3.91 -20.98 -6.29
C THR A 46 -3.62 -21.78 -7.56
N ASP A 47 -4.30 -21.51 -8.68
CA ASP A 47 -4.02 -22.14 -9.99
C ASP A 47 -2.58 -21.87 -10.47
N ARG A 48 -1.98 -20.76 -10.01
CA ARG A 48 -0.59 -20.38 -10.27
C ARG A 48 0.40 -21.00 -9.27
N GLY A 49 -0.09 -21.80 -8.33
CA GLY A 49 0.72 -22.54 -7.35
C GLY A 49 1.07 -21.77 -6.08
N PHE A 50 0.35 -20.69 -5.74
CA PHE A 50 0.55 -19.99 -4.48
C PHE A 50 -0.30 -20.59 -3.36
N GLY A 51 0.27 -20.66 -2.15
CA GLY A 51 -0.50 -20.86 -0.93
C GLY A 51 -1.22 -19.56 -0.55
N VAL A 52 -2.55 -19.54 -0.69
CA VAL A 52 -3.38 -18.37 -0.40
C VAL A 52 -4.21 -18.65 0.84
N VAL A 53 -4.26 -17.68 1.75
CA VAL A 53 -5.19 -17.68 2.89
C VAL A 53 -6.01 -16.39 2.90
N ARG A 54 -7.22 -16.45 3.44
CA ARG A 54 -8.20 -15.37 3.35
C ARG A 54 -8.64 -14.84 4.71
N ARG A 55 -8.63 -13.51 4.83
CA ARG A 55 -9.10 -12.83 6.02
C ARG A 55 -10.59 -13.05 6.26
N SER A 56 -11.41 -12.97 5.20
CA SER A 56 -12.87 -13.13 5.30
C SER A 56 -13.32 -14.50 5.81
N ARG A 57 -12.47 -15.53 5.65
CA ARG A 57 -12.69 -16.90 6.13
C ARG A 57 -12.10 -17.16 7.52
N ASN A 58 -11.54 -16.12 8.17
CA ASN A 58 -10.83 -16.22 9.45
C ASN A 58 -9.65 -17.22 9.42
N GLU A 59 -9.02 -17.38 8.25
CA GLU A 59 -7.84 -18.21 8.11
C GLU A 59 -6.61 -17.49 8.65
N LEU A 60 -5.66 -18.26 9.18
CA LEU A 60 -4.37 -17.76 9.64
C LEU A 60 -3.26 -18.32 8.75
N PRO A 61 -2.27 -17.50 8.35
CA PRO A 61 -1.18 -17.97 7.51
C PRO A 61 -0.31 -18.97 8.27
N GLY A 62 -0.20 -20.18 7.73
CA GLY A 62 0.75 -21.21 8.16
C GLY A 62 2.05 -21.16 7.36
N PRO A 63 2.99 -22.11 7.58
CA PRO A 63 4.28 -22.14 6.87
C PRO A 63 4.21 -22.28 5.35
N GLN A 64 3.07 -22.69 4.81
CA GLN A 64 2.83 -22.85 3.37
C GLN A 64 2.10 -21.65 2.75
N ALA A 65 1.78 -20.61 3.53
CA ALA A 65 1.09 -19.43 3.03
C ALA A 65 2.07 -18.43 2.42
N ASP A 66 1.92 -18.19 1.12
CA ASP A 66 2.66 -17.18 0.37
C ASP A 66 1.93 -15.83 0.40
N ILE A 67 0.60 -15.89 0.27
CA ILE A 67 -0.28 -14.74 0.11
C ILE A 67 -1.33 -14.72 1.22
N PHE A 68 -1.43 -13.59 1.91
CA PHE A 68 -2.56 -13.28 2.80
C PHE A 68 -3.50 -12.29 2.10
N LEU A 69 -4.67 -12.76 1.73
CA LEU A 69 -5.67 -11.96 1.02
C LEU A 69 -6.57 -11.25 2.04
N GLY A 70 -6.42 -9.92 2.13
CA GLY A 70 -7.22 -9.02 2.94
C GLY A 70 -8.52 -8.63 2.24
N ASP A 71 -9.45 -9.56 2.12
CA ASP A 71 -10.72 -9.45 1.40
C ASP A 71 -11.91 -9.13 2.32
N SER A 72 -11.68 -8.37 3.37
CA SER A 72 -12.70 -7.88 4.30
C SER A 72 -12.73 -6.34 4.34
N MET A 73 -13.90 -5.79 4.64
CA MET A 73 -14.12 -4.34 4.68
C MET A 73 -13.72 -3.73 6.02
N GLY A 74 -13.22 -2.49 5.99
CA GLY A 74 -12.95 -1.71 7.20
C GLY A 74 -11.64 -2.04 7.93
N GLU A 75 -10.81 -2.96 7.40
CA GLU A 75 -9.57 -3.41 8.05
C GLU A 75 -8.30 -2.82 7.41
N MET A 76 -8.39 -1.78 6.55
CA MET A 76 -7.22 -1.21 5.87
C MET A 76 -6.11 -0.77 6.83
N GLY A 77 -6.48 -0.15 7.96
CA GLY A 77 -5.52 0.26 8.99
C GLY A 77 -4.73 -0.90 9.60
N LEU A 78 -5.33 -2.10 9.68
CA LEU A 78 -4.63 -3.31 10.10
C LEU A 78 -3.58 -3.71 9.05
N TYR A 79 -3.97 -3.82 7.78
CA TYR A 79 -3.06 -4.26 6.71
C TYR A 79 -1.86 -3.32 6.54
N LEU A 80 -2.10 -2.01 6.63
CA LEU A 80 -1.04 -1.01 6.57
C LEU A 80 -0.06 -1.10 7.75
N ARG A 81 -0.49 -1.58 8.92
CA ARG A 81 0.39 -1.81 10.07
C ARG A 81 1.18 -3.12 9.97
N LEU A 82 0.62 -4.13 9.28
CA LEU A 82 1.23 -5.44 9.10
C LEU A 82 2.30 -5.46 8.00
N GLY A 83 2.18 -4.64 6.95
CA GLY A 83 3.10 -4.65 5.80
C GLY A 83 4.04 -3.45 5.73
N ASN A 84 5.31 -3.67 5.43
CA ASN A 84 6.27 -2.63 5.06
C ASN A 84 7.41 -3.25 4.21
N PRO A 85 7.73 -2.74 3.01
CA PRO A 85 7.14 -1.61 2.29
C PRO A 85 5.69 -1.85 1.80
N VAL A 86 5.00 -0.78 1.42
CA VAL A 86 3.61 -0.82 0.92
C VAL A 86 3.54 -0.33 -0.52
N PHE A 87 3.07 -1.19 -1.42
CA PHE A 87 2.67 -0.80 -2.78
C PHE A 87 1.19 -0.39 -2.81
N VAL A 88 0.91 0.81 -3.33
CA VAL A 88 -0.44 1.37 -3.53
C VAL A 88 -0.92 1.06 -4.94
N GLY A 89 -2.02 0.33 -5.05
CA GLY A 89 -2.58 -0.14 -6.32
C GLY A 89 -3.30 0.95 -7.13
N LYS A 90 -3.92 0.50 -8.22
CA LYS A 90 -4.48 1.29 -9.32
C LYS A 90 -3.46 2.25 -9.94
N SER A 91 -2.19 1.88 -9.89
CA SER A 91 -1.08 2.80 -10.17
C SER A 91 -0.09 2.27 -11.22
N LEU A 92 -0.02 0.95 -11.42
CA LEU A 92 0.83 0.34 -12.46
C LEU A 92 0.06 -0.09 -13.70
N LEU A 93 -1.15 -0.63 -13.55
CA LEU A 93 -1.92 -1.23 -14.64
C LEU A 93 -3.21 -0.47 -14.97
N HIS A 94 -3.53 0.57 -14.19
CA HIS A 94 -4.77 1.34 -14.27
C HIS A 94 -4.49 2.81 -14.04
N GLU A 95 -5.46 3.66 -14.39
CA GLU A 95 -5.37 5.10 -14.20
C GLU A 95 -6.02 5.59 -12.91
N GLY A 96 -5.47 6.66 -12.35
CA GLY A 96 -5.99 7.45 -11.25
C GLY A 96 -5.33 7.22 -9.89
N GLY A 97 -4.80 6.03 -9.61
CA GLY A 97 -4.16 5.72 -8.32
C GLY A 97 -5.12 5.70 -7.12
N HIS A 98 -4.54 5.40 -5.96
CA HIS A 98 -5.18 5.51 -4.63
C HIS A 98 -4.34 6.37 -3.69
N ASN A 99 -4.93 6.77 -2.56
CA ASN A 99 -4.31 7.70 -1.62
C ASN A 99 -3.00 7.15 -1.02
N PRO A 100 -1.82 7.72 -1.34
CA PRO A 100 -0.55 7.27 -0.77
C PRO A 100 -0.30 7.81 0.63
N ARG A 101 -1.12 8.76 1.13
CA ARG A 101 -0.94 9.35 2.46
C ARG A 101 -1.29 8.41 3.60
N GLU A 102 -2.26 7.50 3.40
CA GLU A 102 -2.67 6.55 4.44
C GLU A 102 -1.50 5.66 4.92
N PRO A 103 -0.74 4.98 4.03
CA PRO A 103 0.47 4.28 4.45
C PRO A 103 1.56 5.22 4.99
N ALA A 104 1.72 6.41 4.40
CA ALA A 104 2.74 7.37 4.83
C ALA A 104 2.53 7.83 6.27
N LEU A 105 1.30 8.18 6.67
CA LEU A 105 0.93 8.55 8.04
C LEU A 105 1.23 7.46 9.07
N LEU A 106 1.34 6.20 8.64
CA LEU A 106 1.70 5.07 9.50
C LEU A 106 3.21 4.74 9.47
N GLY A 107 4.03 5.61 8.87
CA GLY A 107 5.48 5.41 8.75
C GLY A 107 5.86 4.27 7.81
N ARG A 108 5.04 3.98 6.79
CA ARG A 108 5.36 2.95 5.79
C ARG A 108 6.14 3.53 4.63
N ALA A 109 7.12 2.78 4.14
CA ALA A 109 7.79 3.09 2.88
C ALA A 109 6.81 2.88 1.71
N VAL A 110 6.44 3.96 1.03
CA VAL A 110 5.37 3.94 0.02
C VAL A 110 5.92 3.73 -1.39
N LEU A 111 5.36 2.78 -2.12
CA LEU A 111 5.63 2.51 -3.52
C LEU A 111 4.36 2.67 -4.33
N PHE A 112 4.44 3.21 -5.54
CA PHE A 112 3.32 3.30 -6.49
C PHE A 112 3.83 3.33 -7.93
N GLY A 113 2.97 3.00 -8.90
CA GLY A 113 3.27 3.13 -10.33
C GLY A 113 3.05 4.54 -10.88
N PRO A 114 3.25 4.76 -12.19
CA PRO A 114 3.21 6.10 -12.80
C PRO A 114 1.81 6.73 -12.81
N HIS A 115 0.76 5.96 -12.60
CA HIS A 115 -0.63 6.40 -12.71
C HIS A 115 -1.20 6.84 -11.36
N MET A 116 -0.89 8.07 -10.98
CA MET A 116 -1.32 8.69 -9.71
C MET A 116 -2.18 9.93 -9.93
N GLU A 117 -2.89 10.02 -11.04
CA GLU A 117 -3.57 11.24 -11.52
C GLU A 117 -4.53 11.85 -10.48
N ASN A 118 -5.28 11.03 -9.72
CA ASN A 118 -6.19 11.53 -8.68
C ASN A 118 -5.47 11.99 -7.42
N PHE A 119 -4.21 11.60 -7.23
CA PHE A 119 -3.40 11.84 -6.04
C PHE A 119 -2.02 12.43 -6.38
N ILE A 120 -1.90 13.09 -7.54
CA ILE A 120 -0.60 13.48 -8.11
C ILE A 120 0.16 14.44 -7.20
N GLN A 121 -0.56 15.36 -6.54
CA GLN A 121 0.02 16.28 -5.57
C GLN A 121 0.62 15.53 -4.38
N ALA A 122 -0.16 14.62 -3.77
CA ALA A 122 0.31 13.81 -2.64
C ALA A 122 1.47 12.88 -3.02
N ALA A 123 1.44 12.30 -4.23
CA ALA A 123 2.53 11.49 -4.75
C ALA A 123 3.82 12.31 -4.91
N ASN A 124 3.74 13.47 -5.54
CA ASN A 124 4.89 14.38 -5.73
C ASN A 124 5.45 14.86 -4.39
N ASP A 125 4.58 15.22 -3.45
CA ASP A 125 4.97 15.69 -2.13
C ASP A 125 5.73 14.63 -1.33
N LEU A 126 5.26 13.38 -1.36
CA LEU A 126 5.94 12.26 -0.70
C LEU A 126 7.25 11.90 -1.40
N MET A 127 7.32 11.95 -2.75
CA MET A 127 8.57 11.73 -3.47
C MET A 127 9.61 12.81 -3.16
N ALA A 128 9.20 14.08 -3.14
CA ALA A 128 10.09 15.20 -2.80
C ALA A 128 10.65 15.08 -1.37
N ALA A 129 9.89 14.48 -0.46
CA ALA A 129 10.33 14.19 0.90
C ALA A 129 11.14 12.89 1.04
N SER A 130 11.42 12.16 -0.05
CA SER A 130 12.00 10.80 0.01
C SER A 130 11.15 9.78 0.78
N GLY A 131 9.85 10.03 0.94
CA GLY A 131 8.90 9.16 1.62
C GLY A 131 8.19 8.17 0.70
N ALA A 132 8.25 8.39 -0.61
CA ALA A 132 7.70 7.50 -1.61
C ALA A 132 8.64 7.33 -2.81
N ILE A 133 8.52 6.19 -3.50
CA ILE A 133 9.22 5.92 -4.75
C ILE A 133 8.21 5.48 -5.82
N GLN A 134 8.23 6.16 -6.96
CA GLN A 134 7.53 5.72 -8.15
C GLN A 134 8.31 4.60 -8.84
N VAL A 135 7.63 3.49 -9.14
CA VAL A 135 8.17 2.37 -9.92
C VAL A 135 7.59 2.40 -11.33
N ALA A 136 8.41 2.11 -12.34
CA ALA A 136 7.96 2.15 -13.74
C ALA A 136 7.15 0.89 -14.14
N ASP A 137 7.50 -0.25 -13.54
CA ASP A 137 6.97 -1.55 -13.92
C ASP A 137 7.13 -2.60 -12.80
N ALA A 138 6.62 -3.81 -13.05
CA ALA A 138 6.72 -4.94 -12.13
C ALA A 138 8.17 -5.37 -11.86
N ALA A 139 9.07 -5.22 -12.83
CA ALA A 139 10.46 -5.64 -12.68
C ALA A 139 11.21 -4.72 -11.69
N THR A 140 11.01 -3.43 -11.83
CA THR A 140 11.49 -2.36 -10.95
C THR A 140 10.88 -2.51 -9.57
N LEU A 141 9.57 -2.78 -9.49
CA LEU A 141 8.89 -3.05 -8.21
C LEU A 141 9.53 -4.23 -7.48
N ALA A 142 9.75 -5.36 -8.16
CA ALA A 142 10.37 -6.53 -7.53
C ALA A 142 11.80 -6.26 -7.05
N ALA A 143 12.63 -5.58 -7.86
CA ALA A 143 13.99 -5.23 -7.48
C ALA A 143 14.00 -4.31 -6.23
N LEU A 144 13.13 -3.29 -6.22
CA LEU A 144 13.07 -2.34 -5.13
C LEU A 144 12.53 -2.96 -3.84
N VAL A 145 11.44 -3.73 -3.91
CA VAL A 145 10.88 -4.45 -2.75
C VAL A 145 11.92 -5.42 -2.19
N GLY A 146 12.60 -6.19 -3.05
CA GLY A 146 13.65 -7.11 -2.62
C GLY A 146 14.78 -6.40 -1.87
N ARG A 147 15.24 -5.25 -2.38
CA ARG A 147 16.26 -4.43 -1.70
C ARG A 147 15.76 -3.89 -0.37
N LEU A 148 14.56 -3.30 -0.35
CA LEU A 148 13.99 -2.67 0.85
C LEU A 148 13.77 -3.70 1.97
N LEU A 149 13.28 -4.90 1.65
CA LEU A 149 13.09 -5.96 2.65
C LEU A 149 14.41 -6.46 3.26
N GLN A 150 15.56 -6.18 2.63
CA GLN A 150 16.90 -6.52 3.13
C GLN A 150 17.60 -5.32 3.78
N ASP A 151 16.98 -4.13 3.77
CA ASP A 151 17.55 -2.88 4.29
C ASP A 151 16.51 -2.19 5.19
N ALA A 152 16.46 -2.66 6.43
CA ALA A 152 15.52 -2.16 7.43
C ALA A 152 15.74 -0.67 7.76
N GLU A 153 16.98 -0.18 7.66
CA GLU A 153 17.30 1.23 7.89
C GLU A 153 16.74 2.11 6.77
N ALA A 154 16.94 1.71 5.51
CA ALA A 154 16.36 2.43 4.37
C ALA A 154 14.83 2.44 4.42
N VAL A 155 14.20 1.33 4.77
CA VAL A 155 12.73 1.26 4.94
C VAL A 155 12.25 2.17 6.06
N ALA A 156 12.93 2.18 7.21
CA ALA A 156 12.56 3.01 8.34
C ALA A 156 12.76 4.50 8.03
N ALA A 157 13.88 4.88 7.40
CA ALA A 157 14.17 6.25 7.01
C ALA A 157 13.14 6.78 5.99
N MET A 158 12.84 5.98 4.97
CA MET A 158 11.82 6.32 3.97
C MET A 158 10.43 6.45 4.62
N GLY A 159 10.05 5.51 5.48
CA GLY A 159 8.79 5.57 6.22
C GLY A 159 8.68 6.82 7.09
N ALA A 160 9.72 7.15 7.86
CA ALA A 160 9.76 8.34 8.72
C ALA A 160 9.66 9.65 7.92
N ALA A 161 10.36 9.73 6.79
CA ALA A 161 10.30 10.90 5.92
C ALA A 161 8.90 11.09 5.30
N GLY A 162 8.27 10.00 4.87
CA GLY A 162 6.89 10.01 4.39
C GLY A 162 5.88 10.42 5.45
N GLN A 163 6.05 9.91 6.68
CA GLN A 163 5.19 10.26 7.81
C GLN A 163 5.27 11.74 8.16
N ALA A 164 6.49 12.27 8.32
CA ALA A 164 6.70 13.68 8.63
C ALA A 164 6.05 14.60 7.59
N ARG A 165 6.15 14.24 6.29
CA ARG A 165 5.50 15.00 5.23
C ARG A 165 3.97 14.93 5.29
N ALA A 166 3.43 13.73 5.51
CA ALA A 166 1.98 13.54 5.56
C ALA A 166 1.33 14.24 6.77
N GLU A 167 2.03 14.27 7.92
CA GLU A 167 1.60 15.00 9.13
C GLU A 167 1.62 16.52 8.90
N ALA A 168 2.66 17.05 8.27
CA ALA A 168 2.76 18.48 7.94
C ALA A 168 1.61 18.93 7.03
N ASP A 169 1.27 18.13 6.02
CA ASP A 169 0.15 18.41 5.12
C ASP A 169 -1.20 18.38 5.86
N ALA A 170 -1.39 17.43 6.78
CA ALA A 170 -2.63 17.31 7.55
C ALA A 170 -2.84 18.50 8.49
N SER A 171 -1.78 18.94 9.17
CA SER A 171 -1.83 20.12 10.05
C SER A 171 -2.20 21.39 9.26
N GLY A 172 -1.60 21.60 8.09
CA GLY A 172 -1.89 22.76 7.26
C GLY A 172 -3.35 22.84 6.79
N ILE A 173 -3.94 21.69 6.44
CA ILE A 173 -5.36 21.61 6.06
C ILE A 173 -6.27 21.91 7.26
N LEU A 174 -5.99 21.29 8.41
CA LEU A 174 -6.80 21.48 9.61
C LEU A 174 -6.79 22.94 10.06
N ASP A 175 -5.63 23.60 10.06
CA ASP A 175 -5.49 25.01 10.42
C ASP A 175 -6.21 25.95 9.44
N ALA A 176 -6.22 25.61 8.16
CA ALA A 176 -6.94 26.38 7.15
C ALA A 176 -8.46 26.24 7.31
N VAL A 177 -8.96 25.02 7.52
CA VAL A 177 -10.38 24.74 7.75
C VAL A 177 -10.85 25.39 9.06
N TYR A 178 -10.07 25.25 10.14
CA TYR A 178 -10.39 25.86 11.42
C TYR A 178 -10.48 27.38 11.29
N ARG A 179 -9.51 28.04 10.66
CA ARG A 179 -9.56 29.49 10.41
C ARG A 179 -10.78 29.93 9.59
N ALA A 180 -11.21 29.11 8.64
CA ALA A 180 -12.38 29.42 7.82
C ALA A 180 -13.71 29.25 8.59
N LEU A 181 -13.81 28.23 9.47
CA LEU A 181 -15.06 27.86 10.13
C LEU A 181 -15.23 28.46 11.52
N ALA A 182 -14.16 28.68 12.28
CA ALA A 182 -14.25 29.16 13.66
C ALA A 182 -15.05 30.47 13.80
N PRO A 183 -14.83 31.52 12.98
CA PRO A 183 -15.62 32.74 13.06
C PRO A 183 -17.11 32.53 12.76
N VAL A 184 -17.44 31.59 11.87
CA VAL A 184 -18.83 31.25 11.51
C VAL A 184 -19.54 30.52 12.64
N VAL A 185 -18.84 29.63 13.34
CA VAL A 185 -19.36 28.89 14.49
C VAL A 185 -19.56 29.84 15.68
N GLU A 186 -18.58 30.70 15.95
CA GLU A 186 -18.62 31.68 17.03
C GLU A 186 -19.75 32.71 16.86
N ALA A 187 -20.02 33.16 15.64
CA ALA A 187 -21.11 34.09 15.36
C ALA A 187 -22.53 33.47 15.48
N LYS A 188 -22.63 32.14 15.62
CA LYS A 188 -23.90 31.41 15.77
C LYS A 188 -24.15 30.90 17.20
N GLY A 189 -23.17 31.01 18.10
CA GLY A 189 -23.29 30.72 19.53
C GLY A 189 -23.52 31.99 20.34
#